data_AF-A0A6I6N9A0-F1
#
_entry.id   AF-A0A6I6N9A0-F1
#
_cell.length_a   1.000
_cell.length_b   1.000
_cell.length_c   1.000
_cell.angle_alpha   90.00
_cell.angle_beta   90.00
_cell.angle_gamma   90.00
#
_symmetry.space_group_name_H-M   'P 1'
#
loop_
_entity.id
_entity.type
_entity.pdbx_description
1 polymer ?
#
loop_
_entity_poly.entity_id
_entity_poly.type
_entity_poly.pdbx_seq_one_letter_code
_entity_poly.pdbx_strand_id
1 'polypeptide(L)'
;MASSTASLVPVNATLGVLLAALLLVAAVVAGRSRLDPHPYRSRAREILLAGVQLALVSVVITWAVKSVPGLLAFLVVMFAVAVRTAGRRITGNHTWWWTAAPIAVGVIPVVVALLATGLVPLKGVALIPITGILIGGALTVTVLAGRRALDELSQRRGEVEAAMALGFPDRDARMEIARPAASEALLPGLDQTRTVGLVTLPGAFVGMLLGGAGPLPAAAVQLFVLIALMAVQAIAVAVTLELVARHRLYRPGPDARTGSPREVRRFLRSPAPSRSSE
;
A
#
# COMPACT_ATOMS: atom_id res chain seq x y z
N MET A 1 -17.21 -12.99 41.44
CA MET A 1 -17.41 -14.13 40.52
C MET A 1 -17.06 -13.64 39.13
N ALA A 2 -15.84 -13.94 38.68
CA ALA A 2 -15.33 -13.53 37.38
C ALA A 2 -15.85 -14.50 36.33
N SER A 3 -16.81 -14.06 35.51
CA SER A 3 -17.26 -14.84 34.36
C SER A 3 -16.13 -14.87 33.34
N SER A 4 -15.51 -16.04 33.22
CA SER A 4 -14.53 -16.39 32.20
C SER A 4 -15.05 -16.01 30.82
N THR A 5 -14.40 -15.07 30.16
CA THR A 5 -14.61 -14.78 28.75
C THR A 5 -14.20 -16.03 28.00
N ALA A 6 -15.17 -16.86 27.62
CA ALA A 6 -14.93 -18.04 26.81
C ALA A 6 -14.39 -17.56 25.46
N SER A 7 -13.07 -17.59 25.30
CA SER A 7 -12.47 -17.44 23.98
C SER A 7 -12.94 -18.62 23.14
N LEU A 8 -13.84 -18.35 22.19
CA LEU A 8 -14.37 -19.36 21.24
C LEU A 8 -13.26 -20.08 20.45
N VAL A 9 -12.05 -19.50 20.41
CA VAL A 9 -10.83 -20.14 19.96
C VAL A 9 -9.82 -20.12 21.12
N PRO A 10 -9.41 -21.28 21.67
CA PRO A 10 -8.45 -21.31 22.77
C PRO A 10 -7.06 -20.88 22.27
N VAL A 11 -6.51 -19.84 22.90
CA VAL A 11 -5.14 -19.37 22.62
C VAL A 11 -4.17 -20.26 23.41
N ASN A 12 -3.79 -21.39 22.82
CA ASN A 12 -2.93 -22.40 23.45
C ASN A 12 -1.77 -22.83 22.53
N ALA A 13 -0.92 -23.74 23.01
CA ALA A 13 0.22 -24.27 22.24
C ALA A 13 -0.22 -24.87 20.89
N THR A 14 -1.41 -25.48 20.83
CA THR A 14 -1.98 -26.05 19.60
C THR A 14 -2.23 -24.98 18.54
N LEU A 15 -2.76 -23.82 18.93
CA LEU A 15 -2.90 -22.67 18.02
C LEU A 15 -1.55 -22.21 17.49
N GLY A 16 -0.53 -22.14 18.36
CA GLY A 16 0.84 -21.80 17.97
C GLY A 16 1.42 -22.77 16.93
N VAL A 17 1.26 -24.08 17.15
CA VAL A 17 1.71 -25.13 16.23
C VAL A 17 0.96 -25.04 14.89
N LEU A 18 -0.36 -24.83 14.91
CA LEU A 18 -1.17 -24.65 13.70
C LEU A 18 -0.74 -23.43 12.89
N LEU A 19 -0.52 -22.28 13.53
CA LEU A 19 -0.02 -21.07 12.87
C LEU A 19 1.36 -21.31 12.24
N ALA A 20 2.27 -21.95 12.97
CA ALA A 20 3.59 -22.30 12.45
C ALA A 20 3.51 -23.26 11.25
N ALA A 21 2.66 -24.29 11.33
CA ALA A 21 2.42 -25.23 10.25
C ALA A 21 1.84 -24.55 9.00
N LEU A 22 0.83 -23.68 9.15
CA LEU A 22 0.23 -22.94 8.04
C LEU A 22 1.24 -21.97 7.40
N LEU A 23 2.05 -21.27 8.21
CA LEU A 23 3.12 -20.42 7.70
C LEU A 23 4.18 -21.22 6.94
N LEU A 24 4.56 -22.40 7.44
CA LEU A 24 5.48 -23.31 6.76
C LEU A 24 4.89 -23.82 5.44
N VAL A 25 3.63 -24.23 5.42
CA VAL A 25 2.95 -24.65 4.17
C VAL A 25 2.94 -23.51 3.16
N ALA A 26 2.56 -22.30 3.56
CA ALA A 26 2.56 -21.13 2.68
C ALA A 26 3.97 -20.82 2.14
N ALA A 27 4.99 -20.89 2.99
CA ALA A 27 6.38 -20.67 2.63
C ALA A 27 6.92 -21.75 1.66
N VAL A 28 6.62 -23.03 1.92
CA VAL A 28 7.02 -24.17 1.09
C VAL A 28 6.35 -24.11 -0.27
N VAL A 29 5.05 -23.84 -0.34
CA VAL A 29 4.30 -23.71 -1.60
C VAL A 29 4.83 -22.53 -2.41
N ALA A 30 5.03 -21.36 -1.78
CA ALA A 30 5.60 -20.20 -2.45
C ALA A 30 7.00 -20.48 -3.02
N GLY A 31 7.84 -21.20 -2.27
CA GLY A 31 9.18 -21.59 -2.69
C GLY A 31 9.19 -22.64 -3.80
N ARG A 32 8.35 -23.68 -3.71
CA ARG A 32 8.26 -24.74 -4.73
C ARG A 32 7.70 -24.22 -6.06
N SER A 33 6.70 -23.37 -6.01
CA SER A 33 6.04 -22.82 -7.19
C SER A 33 6.87 -21.74 -7.90
N ARG A 34 8.08 -21.43 -7.42
CA ARG A 34 8.98 -20.38 -7.97
C ARG A 34 8.24 -19.08 -8.27
N LEU A 35 7.31 -18.68 -7.39
CA LEU A 35 6.54 -17.45 -7.56
C LEU A 35 7.39 -16.18 -7.36
N ASP A 36 8.71 -16.31 -7.17
CA ASP A 36 9.65 -15.22 -6.94
C ASP A 36 9.94 -14.44 -8.25
N PRO A 37 9.61 -13.13 -8.34
CA PRO A 37 9.95 -12.31 -9.49
C PRO A 37 11.44 -11.89 -9.50
N HIS A 38 12.20 -12.16 -8.42
CA HIS A 38 13.60 -11.74 -8.26
C HIS A 38 14.43 -12.90 -7.68
N PRO A 39 15.52 -13.34 -8.35
CA PRO A 39 16.33 -14.50 -7.94
C PRO A 39 16.99 -14.43 -6.55
N TYR A 40 17.03 -13.25 -5.91
CA TYR A 40 17.79 -12.98 -4.68
C TYR A 40 16.94 -12.74 -3.43
N ARG A 41 15.61 -12.80 -3.51
CA ARG A 41 14.71 -12.65 -2.35
C ARG A 41 13.69 -13.78 -2.32
N SER A 42 13.87 -14.70 -1.39
CA SER A 42 12.90 -15.77 -1.14
C SER A 42 11.65 -15.18 -0.47
N ARG A 43 10.49 -15.20 -1.15
CA ARG A 43 9.17 -14.89 -0.55
C ARG A 43 8.93 -15.66 0.75
N ALA A 44 9.52 -16.85 0.89
CA ALA A 44 9.43 -17.69 2.08
C ALA A 44 9.96 -16.97 3.35
N ARG A 45 11.06 -16.22 3.21
CA ARG A 45 11.63 -15.44 4.33
C ARG A 45 10.76 -14.26 4.72
N GLU A 46 10.13 -13.61 3.74
CA GLU A 46 9.20 -12.49 3.98
C GLU A 46 7.93 -12.96 4.72
N ILE A 47 7.40 -14.13 4.34
CA ILE A 47 6.25 -14.76 5.02
C ILE A 47 6.57 -15.08 6.49
N LEU A 48 7.75 -15.66 6.76
CA LEU A 48 8.17 -15.98 8.14
C LEU A 48 8.39 -14.72 8.99
N LEU A 49 9.01 -13.68 8.43
CA LEU A 49 9.20 -12.40 9.12
C LEU A 49 7.88 -11.67 9.42
N ALA A 50 6.88 -11.81 8.54
CA ALA A 50 5.56 -11.21 8.76
C ALA A 50 4.87 -11.79 10.01
N GLY A 51 5.04 -13.08 10.29
CA GLY A 51 4.52 -13.70 11.52
C GLY A 51 5.13 -13.12 12.79
N VAL A 52 6.46 -12.93 12.80
CA VAL A 52 7.17 -12.30 13.93
C VAL A 52 6.78 -10.83 14.09
N GLN A 53 6.62 -10.12 12.97
CA GLN A 53 6.20 -8.72 12.97
C GLN A 53 4.83 -8.55 13.63
N LEU A 54 3.86 -9.43 13.36
CA LEU A 54 2.52 -9.35 13.97
C LEU A 54 2.58 -9.52 15.49
N ALA A 55 3.40 -10.44 16.00
CA ALA A 55 3.59 -10.63 17.44
C ALA A 55 4.20 -9.37 18.10
N LEU A 56 5.19 -8.75 17.45
CA LEU A 56 5.81 -7.51 17.93
C LEU A 56 4.81 -6.34 17.92
N VAL A 57 4.01 -6.21 16.86
CA VAL A 57 2.99 -5.17 16.72
C VAL A 57 1.95 -5.25 17.85
N SER A 58 1.55 -6.46 18.26
CA SER A 58 0.63 -6.64 19.39
C SER A 58 1.14 -5.99 20.69
N VAL A 59 2.43 -6.17 21.01
CA VAL A 59 3.07 -5.55 22.19
C VAL A 59 3.09 -4.02 22.08
N VAL A 60 3.42 -3.51 20.88
CA VAL A 60 3.45 -2.07 20.62
C VAL A 60 2.06 -1.45 20.76
N ILE A 61 1.00 -2.11 20.26
CA ILE A 61 -0.38 -1.64 20.38
C ILE A 61 -0.80 -1.58 21.86
N THR A 62 -0.47 -2.60 22.67
CA THR A 62 -0.78 -2.61 24.11
C THR A 62 -0.17 -1.41 24.83
N TRP A 63 1.01 -0.93 24.40
CA TRP A 63 1.61 0.29 24.92
C TRP A 63 0.96 1.56 24.35
N ALA A 64 0.76 1.62 23.03
CA ALA A 64 0.24 2.78 22.31
C ALA A 64 -1.18 3.17 22.75
N VAL A 65 -2.00 2.19 23.13
CA VAL A 65 -3.40 2.43 23.55
C VAL A 65 -3.50 3.11 24.92
N LYS A 66 -2.45 3.09 25.75
CA LYS A 66 -2.48 3.60 27.13
C LYS A 66 -2.40 5.12 27.25
N SER A 67 -1.94 5.84 26.23
CA SER A 67 -1.77 7.29 26.29
C SER A 67 -2.07 7.96 24.95
N VAL A 68 -2.58 9.20 24.97
CA VAL A 68 -2.85 9.98 23.76
C VAL A 68 -1.57 10.24 22.94
N PRO A 69 -0.41 10.58 23.55
CA PRO A 69 0.84 10.69 22.79
C PRO A 69 1.28 9.36 22.17
N GLY A 70 1.09 8.23 22.87
CA GLY A 70 1.40 6.90 22.34
C GLY A 70 0.54 6.54 21.13
N LEU A 71 -0.74 6.88 21.17
CA LEU A 71 -1.67 6.75 20.04
C LEU A 71 -1.19 7.56 18.83
N LEU A 72 -0.92 8.86 19.01
CA LEU A 72 -0.46 9.72 17.92
C LEU A 72 0.88 9.24 17.35
N ALA A 73 1.83 8.87 18.20
CA ALA A 73 3.11 8.31 17.77
C ALA A 73 2.92 7.04 16.94
N PHE A 74 2.01 6.15 17.36
CA PHE A 74 1.71 4.92 16.62
C PHE A 74 1.09 5.21 15.25
N LEU A 75 0.15 6.16 15.16
CA LEU A 75 -0.44 6.57 13.88
C LEU A 75 0.61 7.16 12.93
N VAL A 76 1.54 7.97 13.44
CA VAL A 76 2.66 8.52 12.66
C VAL A 76 3.58 7.41 12.14
N VAL A 77 3.94 6.44 13.00
CA VAL A 77 4.75 5.29 12.58
C VAL A 77 4.03 4.46 11.53
N MET A 78 2.74 4.18 11.73
CA MET A 78 1.91 3.43 10.79
C MET A 78 1.83 4.12 9.42
N PHE A 79 1.62 5.45 9.41
CA PHE A 79 1.67 6.24 8.19
C PHE A 79 3.06 6.21 7.53
N ALA A 80 4.13 6.43 8.28
CA ALA A 80 5.50 6.43 7.75
C ALA A 80 5.88 5.07 7.13
N VAL A 81 5.52 3.96 7.78
CA VAL A 81 5.71 2.61 7.27
C VAL A 81 4.89 2.40 6.00
N ALA A 82 3.65 2.87 5.95
CA ALA A 82 2.81 2.77 4.77
C ALA A 82 3.41 3.55 3.58
N VAL A 83 3.81 4.80 3.79
CA VAL A 83 4.46 5.63 2.76
C VAL A 83 5.74 4.98 2.26
N ARG A 84 6.62 4.55 3.17
CA ARG A 84 7.88 3.88 2.79
C ARG A 84 7.62 2.60 2.00
N THR A 85 6.65 1.81 2.43
CA THR A 85 6.30 0.54 1.76
C THR A 85 5.73 0.79 0.38
N ALA A 86 4.78 1.74 0.26
CA ALA A 86 4.18 2.11 -1.02
C ALA A 86 5.22 2.64 -2.00
N GLY A 87 6.00 3.64 -1.57
CA GLY A 87 7.06 4.26 -2.36
C GLY A 87 8.08 3.25 -2.87
N ARG A 88 8.59 2.37 -1.99
CA ARG A 88 9.57 1.33 -2.36
C ARG A 88 8.99 0.25 -3.27
N ARG A 89 7.69 0.00 -3.21
CA ARG A 89 7.01 -0.90 -4.13
C ARG A 89 6.78 -0.25 -5.49
N ILE A 90 6.62 1.06 -5.59
CA ILE A 90 6.35 1.74 -6.87
C ILE A 90 7.64 2.12 -7.60
N THR A 91 8.62 2.68 -6.89
CA THR A 91 9.86 3.20 -7.48
C THR A 91 11.10 2.98 -6.60
N GLY A 92 12.26 2.88 -7.25
CA GLY A 92 13.56 2.73 -6.59
C GLY A 92 14.31 4.05 -6.35
N ASN A 93 13.80 5.18 -6.84
CA ASN A 93 14.48 6.48 -6.79
C ASN A 93 14.01 7.35 -5.60
N HIS A 94 14.50 8.58 -5.52
CA HIS A 94 14.15 9.55 -4.47
C HIS A 94 12.69 10.03 -4.50
N THR A 95 11.89 9.72 -5.52
CA THR A 95 10.48 10.16 -5.57
C THR A 95 9.53 9.34 -4.71
N TRP A 96 10.04 8.28 -4.06
CA TRP A 96 9.24 7.39 -3.22
C TRP A 96 8.43 8.11 -2.13
N TRP A 97 8.89 9.26 -1.63
CA TRP A 97 8.18 10.01 -0.58
C TRP A 97 6.90 10.68 -1.08
N TRP A 98 6.74 10.89 -2.40
CA TRP A 98 5.51 11.44 -2.98
C TRP A 98 4.28 10.54 -2.74
N THR A 99 4.48 9.26 -2.42
CA THR A 99 3.37 8.38 -2.02
C THR A 99 2.75 8.76 -0.66
N ALA A 100 3.34 9.71 0.07
CA ALA A 100 2.71 10.33 1.22
C ALA A 100 1.42 11.06 0.84
N ALA A 101 1.40 11.76 -0.29
CA ALA A 101 0.26 12.55 -0.73
C ALA A 101 -1.02 11.71 -0.95
N PRO A 102 -1.04 10.63 -1.77
CA PRO A 102 -2.26 9.85 -1.99
C PRO A 102 -2.79 9.19 -0.70
N ILE A 103 -1.91 8.77 0.21
CA ILE A 103 -2.31 8.19 1.49
C ILE A 103 -2.87 9.27 2.42
N ALA A 104 -2.19 10.40 2.56
CA ALA A 104 -2.60 11.48 3.46
C ALA A 104 -3.90 12.14 3.00
N VAL A 105 -4.01 12.48 1.71
CA VAL A 105 -5.18 13.15 1.15
C VAL A 105 -6.42 12.26 1.20
N GLY A 106 -6.26 10.94 1.07
CA GLY A 106 -7.37 10.00 1.30
C GLY A 106 -7.76 9.91 2.77
N VAL A 107 -6.79 9.62 3.65
CA VAL A 107 -7.08 9.18 5.03
C VAL A 107 -7.38 10.34 5.98
N ILE A 108 -6.62 11.44 5.91
CA ILE A 108 -6.73 12.54 6.88
C ILE A 108 -8.14 13.14 6.92
N PRO A 109 -8.79 13.48 5.79
CA PRO A 109 -10.13 14.05 5.83
C PRO A 109 -11.15 13.15 6.52
N VAL A 110 -11.08 11.84 6.29
CA VAL A 110 -11.99 10.86 6.91
C VAL A 110 -11.74 10.78 8.42
N VAL A 111 -10.48 10.69 8.84
CA VAL A 111 -10.13 10.64 10.27
C VAL A 111 -10.52 11.94 10.98
N VAL A 112 -10.26 13.10 10.37
CA VAL A 112 -10.66 14.40 10.93
C VAL A 112 -12.17 14.50 11.04
N ALA A 113 -12.93 14.09 10.02
CA ALA A 113 -14.39 14.09 10.06
C ALA A 113 -14.93 13.17 11.18
N LEU A 114 -14.33 12.00 11.37
CA LEU A 114 -14.69 11.07 12.45
C LEU A 114 -14.50 11.64 13.85
N LEU A 115 -13.40 12.37 14.04
CA LEU A 115 -13.08 13.02 15.31
C LEU A 115 -13.95 14.26 15.54
N ALA A 116 -14.16 15.08 14.51
CA ALA A 116 -14.95 16.30 14.59
C ALA A 116 -16.44 16.02 14.86
N THR A 117 -16.98 14.93 14.29
CA THR A 117 -18.37 14.50 14.53
C THR A 117 -18.55 13.78 15.86
N GLY A 118 -17.47 13.42 16.56
CA GLY A 118 -17.51 12.61 17.78
C GLY A 118 -17.97 11.16 17.56
N LEU A 119 -18.10 10.72 16.31
CA LEU A 119 -18.57 9.37 15.97
C LEU A 119 -17.60 8.28 16.46
N VAL A 120 -16.30 8.60 16.50
CA VAL A 120 -15.26 7.72 17.04
C VAL A 120 -14.62 8.39 18.24
N PRO A 121 -14.62 7.75 19.43
CA PRO A 121 -13.95 8.31 20.59
C PRO A 121 -12.44 8.40 20.35
N LEU A 122 -11.79 9.42 20.93
CA LEU A 122 -10.33 9.57 20.99
C LEU A 122 -9.67 8.52 21.91
N LYS A 123 -10.00 7.24 21.70
CA LYS A 123 -9.48 6.08 22.39
C LYS A 123 -8.72 5.22 21.39
N GLY A 124 -7.49 4.82 21.74
CA GLY A 124 -6.63 4.05 20.84
C GLY A 124 -7.26 2.73 20.37
N VAL A 125 -8.09 2.10 21.19
CA VAL A 125 -8.81 0.85 20.86
C VAL A 125 -9.71 1.00 19.64
N ALA A 126 -10.30 2.17 19.40
CA ALA A 126 -11.19 2.42 18.25
C ALA A 126 -10.46 3.11 17.09
N LEU A 127 -9.63 4.11 17.40
CA LEU A 127 -9.00 4.94 16.37
C LEU A 127 -7.89 4.19 15.61
N ILE A 128 -7.11 3.34 16.29
CA ILE A 128 -6.01 2.59 15.65
C ILE A 128 -6.54 1.61 14.60
N PRO A 129 -7.53 0.74 14.88
CA PRO A 129 -8.04 -0.19 13.87
C PRO A 129 -8.67 0.51 12.67
N ILE A 130 -9.51 1.53 12.90
CA ILE A 130 -10.18 2.25 11.82
C ILE A 130 -9.12 2.93 10.93
N THR A 131 -8.22 3.70 11.52
CA THR A 131 -7.15 4.37 10.77
C THR A 131 -6.24 3.36 10.07
N GLY A 132 -5.95 2.23 10.71
CA GLY A 132 -5.14 1.16 10.13
C GLY A 132 -5.77 0.55 8.89
N ILE A 133 -7.08 0.29 8.90
CA ILE A 133 -7.83 -0.18 7.73
C ILE A 133 -7.75 0.85 6.59
N LEU A 134 -7.98 2.14 6.89
CA LEU A 134 -7.94 3.20 5.88
C LEU A 134 -6.54 3.38 5.28
N ILE A 135 -5.48 3.44 6.11
CA ILE A 135 -4.08 3.53 5.66
C ILE A 135 -3.69 2.29 4.84
N GLY A 136 -4.08 1.09 5.28
CA GLY A 136 -3.79 -0.16 4.58
C GLY A 136 -4.46 -0.22 3.20
N GLY A 137 -5.72 0.22 3.11
CA GLY A 137 -6.45 0.34 1.85
C GLY A 137 -5.80 1.33 0.90
N ALA A 138 -5.48 2.55 1.39
CA ALA A 138 -4.79 3.58 0.62
C ALA A 138 -3.44 3.08 0.09
N LEU A 139 -2.61 2.46 0.94
CA LEU A 139 -1.35 1.84 0.55
C LEU A 139 -1.53 0.85 -0.60
N THR A 140 -2.53 -0.02 -0.50
CA THR A 140 -2.74 -1.10 -1.47
C THR A 140 -3.08 -0.54 -2.84
N VAL A 141 -4.03 0.38 -2.91
CA VAL A 141 -4.45 0.97 -4.20
C VAL A 141 -3.43 1.95 -4.75
N THR A 142 -2.70 2.69 -3.91
CA THR A 142 -1.58 3.55 -4.36
C THR A 142 -0.49 2.71 -5.01
N VAL A 143 -0.12 1.56 -4.44
CA VAL A 143 0.86 0.66 -5.05
C VAL A 143 0.36 0.10 -6.36
N LEU A 144 -0.89 -0.39 -6.41
CA LEU A 144 -1.44 -1.03 -7.59
C LEU A 144 -1.61 -0.01 -8.73
N ALA A 145 -2.25 1.13 -8.47
CA ALA A 145 -2.44 2.21 -9.44
C ALA A 145 -1.10 2.77 -9.93
N GLY A 146 -0.16 3.05 -9.02
CA GLY A 146 1.14 3.60 -9.37
C GLY A 146 1.99 2.64 -10.21
N ARG A 147 1.95 1.34 -9.90
CA ARG A 147 2.64 0.33 -10.73
C ARG A 147 2.00 0.23 -12.11
N ARG A 148 0.69 0.03 -12.18
CA ARG A 148 -0.04 -0.11 -13.44
C ARG A 148 0.11 1.10 -14.34
N ALA A 149 -0.04 2.32 -13.80
CA ALA A 149 0.16 3.55 -14.54
C ALA A 149 1.57 3.66 -15.13
N LEU A 150 2.61 3.36 -14.34
CA LEU A 150 4.00 3.45 -14.81
C LEU A 150 4.34 2.35 -15.82
N ASP A 151 3.81 1.14 -15.62
CA ASP A 151 3.98 0.04 -16.56
C ASP A 151 3.34 0.40 -17.91
N GLU A 152 2.11 0.93 -17.90
CA GLU A 152 1.38 1.36 -19.10
C GLU A 152 2.12 2.47 -19.86
N LEU A 153 2.58 3.51 -19.16
CA LEU A 153 3.35 4.61 -19.77
C LEU A 153 4.70 4.14 -20.34
N SER A 154 5.30 3.09 -19.76
CA SER A 154 6.53 2.51 -20.28
C SER A 154 6.31 1.67 -21.53
N GLN A 155 5.22 0.90 -21.57
CA GLN A 155 4.89 0.01 -22.68
C GLN A 155 4.34 0.79 -23.88
N ARG A 156 3.53 1.82 -23.62
CA ARG A 156 2.84 2.62 -24.64
C ARG A 156 3.44 4.01 -24.80
N ARG A 157 4.77 4.11 -24.67
CA ARG A 157 5.47 5.38 -24.80
C ARG A 157 5.19 6.09 -26.14
N GLY A 158 5.09 5.32 -27.22
CA GLY A 158 4.76 5.86 -28.55
C GLY A 158 3.38 6.52 -28.62
N GLU A 159 2.39 6.00 -27.88
CA GLU A 159 1.04 6.61 -27.82
C GLU A 159 1.08 7.95 -27.07
N VAL A 160 1.88 8.05 -26.01
CA VAL A 160 2.09 9.32 -25.28
C VAL A 160 2.77 10.35 -26.19
N GLU A 161 3.80 9.94 -26.94
CA GLU A 161 4.51 10.82 -27.88
C GLU A 161 3.60 11.26 -29.04
N ALA A 162 2.75 10.37 -29.55
CA ALA A 162 1.75 10.70 -30.56
C ALA A 162 0.72 11.72 -30.04
N ALA A 163 0.21 11.55 -28.82
CA ALA A 163 -0.70 12.52 -28.20
C ALA A 163 -0.05 13.91 -28.05
N MET A 164 1.22 13.97 -27.63
CA MET A 164 1.97 15.22 -27.56
C MET A 164 2.18 15.86 -28.94
N ALA A 165 2.43 15.06 -29.98
CA ALA A 165 2.52 15.55 -31.37
C ALA A 165 1.20 16.13 -31.89
N LEU A 166 0.07 15.67 -31.37
CA LEU A 166 -1.27 16.24 -31.62
C LEU A 166 -1.54 17.50 -30.78
N GLY A 167 -0.58 17.97 -29.97
CA GLY A 167 -0.68 19.19 -29.18
C GLY A 167 -1.17 18.99 -27.74
N PHE A 168 -1.32 17.75 -27.26
CA PHE A 168 -1.68 17.50 -25.86
C PHE A 168 -0.53 17.92 -24.93
N PRO A 169 -0.82 18.61 -23.81
CA PRO A 169 0.17 18.80 -22.75
C PRO A 169 0.69 17.45 -22.22
N ASP A 170 1.97 17.38 -21.83
CA ASP A 170 2.62 16.15 -21.33
C ASP A 170 1.82 15.43 -20.22
N ARG A 171 1.24 16.20 -19.30
CA ARG A 171 0.36 15.67 -18.25
C ARG A 171 -0.85 14.96 -18.84
N ASP A 172 -1.53 15.58 -19.79
CA ASP A 172 -2.82 15.11 -20.32
C ASP A 172 -2.59 13.94 -21.26
N ALA A 173 -1.53 13.97 -22.07
CA ALA A 173 -1.07 12.83 -22.87
C ALA A 173 -0.82 11.59 -21.99
N ARG A 174 -0.09 11.74 -20.88
CA ARG A 174 0.14 10.61 -19.95
C ARG A 174 -1.12 10.19 -19.22
N MET A 175 -1.96 11.13 -18.83
CA MET A 175 -3.22 10.86 -18.13
C MET A 175 -4.14 9.99 -18.99
N GLU A 176 -4.24 10.27 -20.29
CA GLU A 176 -5.07 9.52 -21.23
C GLU A 176 -4.66 8.04 -21.29
N ILE A 177 -3.35 7.79 -21.39
CA ILE A 177 -2.81 6.44 -21.49
C ILE A 177 -2.84 5.69 -20.15
N ALA A 178 -2.52 6.36 -19.04
CA ALA A 178 -2.36 5.71 -17.74
C ALA A 178 -3.70 5.49 -16.99
N ARG A 179 -4.73 6.30 -17.25
CA ARG A 179 -5.99 6.30 -16.46
C ARG A 179 -6.71 4.95 -16.47
N PRO A 180 -6.91 4.26 -17.60
CA PRO A 180 -7.62 2.98 -17.59
C PRO A 180 -6.91 1.94 -16.72
N ALA A 181 -5.60 1.77 -16.90
CA ALA A 181 -4.79 0.82 -16.14
C ALA A 181 -4.73 1.15 -14.64
N ALA A 182 -4.65 2.44 -14.28
CA ALA A 182 -4.67 2.87 -12.89
C ALA A 182 -6.03 2.61 -12.20
N SER A 183 -7.13 2.75 -12.94
CA SER A 183 -8.49 2.61 -12.41
C SER A 183 -8.82 1.16 -12.01
N GLU A 184 -8.17 0.17 -12.64
CA GLU A 184 -8.27 -1.24 -12.24
C GLU A 184 -7.88 -1.48 -10.76
N ALA A 185 -7.11 -0.57 -10.16
CA ALA A 185 -6.74 -0.67 -8.76
C ALA A 185 -7.91 -0.61 -7.78
N LEU A 186 -9.08 -0.10 -8.21
CA LEU A 186 -10.30 -0.03 -7.40
C LEU A 186 -11.12 -1.32 -7.43
N LEU A 187 -10.90 -2.20 -8.42
CA LEU A 187 -11.72 -3.41 -8.60
C LEU A 187 -11.71 -4.33 -7.37
N PRO A 188 -10.56 -4.65 -6.74
CA PRO A 188 -10.56 -5.53 -5.57
C PRO A 188 -11.39 -4.98 -4.40
N GLY A 189 -11.37 -3.66 -4.18
CA GLY A 189 -12.14 -3.01 -3.11
C GLY A 189 -13.64 -2.99 -3.40
N LEU A 190 -14.02 -2.82 -4.67
CA LEU A 190 -15.41 -2.89 -5.12
C LEU A 190 -15.96 -4.31 -4.97
N ASP A 191 -15.20 -5.31 -5.41
CA ASP A 191 -15.62 -6.71 -5.34
C ASP A 191 -15.69 -7.21 -3.90
N GLN A 192 -14.75 -6.78 -3.05
CA GLN A 192 -14.84 -7.02 -1.61
C GLN A 192 -16.13 -6.39 -1.04
N THR A 193 -16.40 -5.12 -1.31
CA THR A 193 -17.58 -4.43 -0.78
C THR A 193 -18.89 -5.09 -1.23
N ARG A 194 -18.96 -5.57 -2.48
CA ARG A 194 -20.14 -6.28 -3.01
C ARG A 194 -20.39 -7.63 -2.38
N THR A 195 -19.34 -8.32 -1.93
CA THR A 195 -19.42 -9.71 -1.43
C THR A 195 -19.43 -9.81 0.09
N VAL A 196 -19.20 -8.70 0.79
CA VAL A 196 -19.31 -8.64 2.26
C VAL A 196 -20.71 -9.03 2.70
N GLY A 197 -20.78 -9.89 3.72
CA GLY A 197 -22.02 -10.43 4.27
C GLY A 197 -22.59 -11.62 3.51
N LEU A 198 -22.20 -11.82 2.24
CA LEU A 198 -22.63 -12.97 1.42
C LEU A 198 -21.60 -14.09 1.42
N VAL A 199 -20.34 -13.76 1.16
CA VAL A 199 -19.24 -14.75 1.04
C VAL A 199 -18.16 -14.51 2.09
N THR A 200 -18.02 -13.27 2.55
CA THR A 200 -16.99 -12.90 3.53
C THR A 200 -17.58 -12.09 4.67
N LEU A 201 -17.20 -12.41 5.90
CA LEU A 201 -17.49 -11.59 7.07
C LEU A 201 -16.22 -10.82 7.46
N PRO A 202 -16.24 -9.48 7.42
CA PRO A 202 -15.10 -8.66 7.82
C PRO A 202 -14.67 -8.93 9.27
N GLY A 203 -13.36 -8.97 9.51
CA GLY A 203 -12.81 -9.24 10.84
C GLY A 203 -13.27 -8.25 11.91
N ALA A 204 -13.46 -6.97 11.56
CA ALA A 204 -13.97 -5.96 12.49
C ALA A 204 -15.44 -6.22 12.88
N PHE A 205 -16.28 -6.60 11.91
CA PHE A 205 -17.66 -7.02 12.17
C PHE A 205 -17.70 -8.23 13.10
N VAL A 206 -16.96 -9.30 12.77
CA VAL A 206 -16.87 -10.50 13.62
C VAL A 206 -16.32 -10.15 15.00
N GLY A 207 -15.27 -9.33 15.09
CA GLY A 207 -14.68 -8.88 16.34
C GLY A 207 -15.66 -8.13 17.24
N MET A 208 -16.54 -7.29 16.68
CA MET A 208 -17.60 -6.62 17.44
C MET A 208 -18.64 -7.61 17.96
N LEU A 209 -19.07 -8.58 17.14
CA LEU A 209 -20.00 -9.63 17.57
C LEU A 209 -19.41 -10.48 18.70
N LEU A 210 -18.16 -10.91 18.56
CA LEU A 210 -17.44 -11.65 19.60
C LEU A 210 -17.21 -10.82 20.87
N GLY A 211 -17.09 -9.50 20.72
CA GLY A 211 -17.04 -8.53 21.81
C GLY A 211 -18.39 -8.27 22.49
N GLY A 212 -19.46 -8.94 22.06
CA GLY A 212 -20.80 -8.82 22.64
C GLY A 212 -21.68 -7.71 22.03
N ALA A 213 -21.25 -7.06 20.96
CA ALA A 213 -22.07 -6.08 20.26
C ALA A 213 -23.23 -6.75 19.50
N GLY A 214 -24.38 -6.08 19.45
CA GLY A 214 -25.51 -6.53 18.64
C GLY A 214 -25.20 -6.52 17.13
N PRO A 215 -25.83 -7.39 16.32
CA PRO A 215 -25.59 -7.46 14.87
C PRO A 215 -25.85 -6.16 14.11
N LEU A 216 -26.90 -5.43 14.46
CA LEU A 216 -27.29 -4.18 13.80
C LEU A 216 -26.23 -3.07 13.98
N PRO A 217 -25.81 -2.71 15.22
CA PRO A 217 -24.71 -1.76 15.43
C PRO A 217 -23.40 -2.18 14.74
N ALA A 218 -23.05 -3.47 14.82
CA ALA A 218 -21.84 -3.98 14.19
C ALA A 218 -21.89 -3.82 12.65
N ALA A 219 -23.05 -4.09 12.04
CA ALA A 219 -23.25 -3.94 10.60
C ALA A 219 -23.18 -2.46 10.18
N ALA A 220 -23.74 -1.55 10.96
CA ALA A 220 -23.69 -0.11 10.68
C ALA A 220 -22.24 0.44 10.70
N VAL A 221 -21.45 0.07 11.72
CA VAL A 221 -20.03 0.46 11.79
C VAL A 221 -19.25 -0.15 10.63
N GLN A 222 -19.51 -1.41 10.27
CA GLN A 222 -18.85 -2.04 9.15
C GLN A 222 -19.20 -1.38 7.81
N LEU A 223 -20.46 -1.04 7.58
CA LEU A 223 -20.91 -0.32 6.38
C LEU A 223 -20.20 1.04 6.28
N PHE A 224 -20.15 1.78 7.39
CA PHE A 224 -19.39 3.03 7.46
C PHE A 224 -17.92 2.83 7.05
N VAL A 225 -17.24 1.82 7.62
CA VAL A 225 -15.83 1.54 7.30
C VAL A 225 -15.64 1.21 5.83
N LEU A 226 -16.54 0.44 5.21
CA LEU A 226 -16.44 0.10 3.77
C LEU A 226 -16.62 1.33 2.88
N ILE A 227 -17.62 2.17 3.16
CA ILE A 227 -17.86 3.40 2.39
C ILE A 227 -16.68 4.36 2.54
N ALA A 228 -16.19 4.53 3.77
CA ALA A 228 -15.00 5.34 4.05
C ALA A 228 -13.77 4.80 3.30
N LEU A 229 -13.56 3.49 3.31
CA LEU A 229 -12.46 2.84 2.61
C LEU A 229 -12.53 3.05 1.10
N MET A 230 -13.72 2.93 0.49
CA MET A 230 -13.93 3.21 -0.93
C MET A 230 -13.60 4.66 -1.29
N ALA A 231 -14.04 5.62 -0.48
CA ALA A 231 -13.72 7.04 -0.68
C ALA A 231 -12.20 7.29 -0.59
N VAL A 232 -11.54 6.76 0.44
CA VAL A 232 -10.08 6.83 0.62
C VAL A 232 -9.37 6.24 -0.60
N GLN A 233 -9.80 5.07 -1.06
CA GLN A 233 -9.18 4.38 -2.18
C GLN A 233 -9.33 5.15 -3.49
N ALA A 234 -10.53 5.67 -3.79
CA ALA A 234 -10.77 6.48 -4.99
C ALA A 234 -9.88 7.74 -5.01
N ILE A 235 -9.79 8.46 -3.88
CA ILE A 235 -8.93 9.63 -3.73
C ILE A 235 -7.46 9.24 -3.91
N ALA A 236 -7.01 8.16 -3.26
CA ALA A 236 -5.64 7.69 -3.35
C ALA A 236 -5.24 7.32 -4.78
N VAL A 237 -6.12 6.66 -5.55
CA VAL A 237 -5.89 6.34 -6.96
C VAL A 237 -5.80 7.61 -7.80
N ALA A 238 -6.74 8.55 -7.64
CA ALA A 238 -6.75 9.80 -8.39
C ALA A 238 -5.47 10.63 -8.15
N VAL A 239 -5.06 10.79 -6.88
CA VAL A 239 -3.84 11.52 -6.53
C VAL A 239 -2.58 10.78 -7.02
N THR A 240 -2.56 9.45 -6.95
CA THR A 240 -1.42 8.66 -7.46
C THR A 240 -1.26 8.85 -8.97
N LEU A 241 -2.36 8.76 -9.72
CA LEU A 241 -2.38 8.96 -11.16
C LEU A 241 -1.94 10.38 -11.53
N GLU A 242 -2.39 11.39 -10.79
CA GLU A 242 -1.96 12.78 -10.98
C GLU A 242 -0.44 12.96 -10.80
N LEU A 243 0.13 12.35 -9.76
CA LEU A 243 1.57 12.40 -9.50
C LEU A 243 2.38 11.69 -10.58
N VAL A 244 1.89 10.58 -11.12
CA VAL A 244 2.51 9.87 -12.23
C VAL A 244 2.44 10.70 -13.52
N ALA A 245 1.25 11.22 -13.85
CA ALA A 245 1.05 12.05 -15.05
C ALA A 245 1.95 13.31 -15.04
N ARG A 246 2.11 13.96 -13.88
CA ARG A 246 3.01 15.13 -13.71
C ARG A 246 4.50 14.79 -13.56
N HIS A 247 4.91 13.54 -13.78
CA HIS A 247 6.29 13.08 -13.59
C HIS A 247 6.85 13.29 -12.17
N ARG A 248 5.99 13.45 -11.15
CA ARG A 248 6.42 13.56 -9.75
C ARG A 248 6.76 12.20 -9.16
N LEU A 249 6.08 11.15 -9.64
CA LEU A 249 6.35 9.75 -9.31
C LEU A 249 6.70 8.99 -10.58
N TYR A 250 7.97 8.59 -10.73
CA TYR A 250 8.48 7.92 -11.93
C TYR A 250 9.50 6.83 -11.58
N ARG A 251 9.78 5.92 -12.53
CA ARG A 251 10.91 4.98 -12.44
C ARG A 251 12.05 5.46 -13.34
N PRO A 252 13.31 5.41 -12.89
CA PRO A 252 14.44 5.68 -13.78
C PRO A 252 14.43 4.68 -14.93
N GLY A 253 14.53 5.17 -16.17
CA GLY A 253 14.71 4.31 -17.33
C GLY A 253 16.04 3.54 -17.27
N PRO A 254 16.18 2.44 -18.02
CA PRO A 254 17.43 1.68 -18.13
C PRO A 254 18.65 2.54 -18.47
N ASP A 255 18.44 3.57 -19.31
CA ASP A 255 19.49 4.43 -19.86
C ASP A 255 20.10 5.42 -18.86
N ALA A 256 19.48 5.60 -17.69
CA ALA A 256 20.02 6.49 -16.66
C ALA A 256 21.25 5.91 -15.93
N ARG A 257 21.60 4.63 -16.16
CA ARG A 257 22.76 3.97 -15.54
C ARG A 257 24.03 3.98 -16.40
N THR A 258 23.91 4.28 -17.69
CA THR A 258 25.04 4.29 -18.65
C THR A 258 25.68 5.67 -18.84
N GLY A 259 25.19 6.71 -18.15
CA GLY A 259 25.80 8.04 -18.15
C GLY A 259 26.72 8.26 -16.95
N SER A 260 27.77 7.46 -16.77
CA SER A 260 28.78 7.84 -15.76
C SER A 260 29.54 9.08 -16.28
N PRO A 261 29.69 10.17 -15.49
CA PRO A 261 30.49 11.33 -15.90
C PRO A 261 31.96 11.00 -16.23
N ARG A 262 32.41 9.78 -15.89
CA ARG A 262 33.73 9.25 -16.19
C ARG A 262 33.87 8.80 -17.64
N GLU A 263 32.83 8.29 -18.28
CA GLU A 263 32.90 7.85 -19.68
C GLU A 263 32.87 9.02 -20.66
N VAL A 264 32.04 10.04 -20.39
CA VAL A 264 32.05 11.29 -21.18
C VAL A 264 33.40 12.00 -21.08
N ARG A 265 34.03 12.04 -19.89
CA ARG A 265 35.40 12.58 -19.73
C ARG A 265 36.48 11.73 -20.39
N ARG A 266 36.28 10.42 -20.51
CA ARG A 266 37.23 9.52 -21.18
C ARG A 266 37.13 9.67 -22.71
N PHE A 267 35.93 9.87 -23.24
CA PHE A 267 35.69 10.14 -24.66
C PHE A 267 36.23 11.52 -25.09
N LEU A 268 36.06 12.56 -24.25
CA LEU A 268 36.60 13.90 -24.50
C LEU A 268 38.13 14.02 -24.30
N ARG A 269 38.79 13.01 -23.73
CA ARG A 269 40.25 12.97 -23.55
C ARG A 269 40.98 12.08 -24.56
N SER A 270 40.26 11.41 -25.46
CA SER A 270 40.91 10.67 -26.55
C SER A 270 41.54 11.66 -27.53
N PRO A 271 42.87 11.62 -27.75
CA PRO A 271 43.50 12.44 -28.76
C PRO A 271 42.96 12.06 -30.14
N ALA A 272 42.69 13.07 -30.97
CA ALA A 272 42.26 12.87 -32.35
C ALA A 272 43.26 11.96 -33.09
N PRO A 273 42.80 11.02 -33.93
CA PRO A 273 43.69 10.19 -34.73
C PRO A 273 44.53 11.11 -35.62
N SER A 274 45.85 11.03 -35.45
CA SER A 274 46.81 11.72 -36.29
C SER A 274 46.55 11.31 -37.74
N ARG A 275 46.21 12.30 -38.58
CA ARG A 275 46.20 12.12 -40.03
C ARG A 275 47.62 11.72 -40.43
N SER A 276 47.81 10.44 -40.75
CA SER A 276 48.96 9.96 -41.48
C SER A 276 48.88 10.54 -42.88
N SER A 277 49.74 11.51 -43.14
CA SER A 277 50.15 11.91 -44.47
C SER A 277 50.88 10.73 -45.12
N GLU A 278 50.30 10.19 -46.20
CA GLU A 278 50.98 9.60 -47.36
C GLU A 278 49.96 9.38 -48.48
#